data_AF-A0A836QKB1-F1
#
_entry.id   AF-A0A836QKB1-F1
#
_cell.length_a   1.000
_cell.length_b   1.000
_cell.length_c   1.000
_cell.angle_alpha   90.00
_cell.angle_beta   90.00
_cell.angle_gamma   90.00
#
_symmetry.space_group_name_H-M   'P 1'
#
loop_
_entity.id
_entity.type
_entity.pdbx_description
1 polymer ?
#
loop_
_entity_poly.entity_id
_entity_poly.type
_entity_poly.pdbx_seq_one_letter_code
_entity_poly.pdbx_strand_id
1 'polypeptide(L)'
;MADVMDNVVSLCKRKGFIFQSSEIYGGLNGCWDYGPLGVELLRNIKETWWRAMTYREDIEGLDASILMHPRVWEASGHVDNFTDPLVDCRSCKARFREDLLSDEQRSAGQCPTCGNKGVLTEPRAFNLMFKT
;
A
#
# COMPACT_ATOMS: atom_id res chain seq x y z
N MET A 1 -17.12 21.97 -5.43
CA MET A 1 -15.93 21.88 -6.30
C MET A 1 -15.38 20.48 -6.14
N ALA A 2 -15.07 19.79 -7.24
CA ALA A 2 -14.42 18.49 -7.15
C ALA A 2 -13.07 18.64 -6.43
N ASP A 3 -12.75 17.71 -5.55
CA ASP A 3 -11.48 17.72 -4.83
C ASP A 3 -10.31 17.65 -5.82
N VAL A 4 -9.17 18.26 -5.46
CA VAL A 4 -7.99 18.28 -6.33
C VAL A 4 -7.52 16.86 -6.61
N MET A 5 -7.58 15.95 -5.63
CA MET A 5 -7.20 14.55 -5.82
C MET A 5 -8.12 13.87 -6.83
N ASP A 6 -9.43 14.06 -6.72
CA ASP A 6 -10.41 13.50 -7.66
C ASP A 6 -10.13 13.94 -9.10
N ASN A 7 -9.75 15.21 -9.29
CA ASN A 7 -9.39 15.75 -10.60
C ASN A 7 -8.13 15.07 -11.16
N VAL A 8 -7.11 14.84 -10.32
CA VAL A 8 -5.87 14.15 -10.71
C VAL A 8 -6.15 12.69 -11.07
N VAL A 9 -6.89 11.95 -10.23
CA VAL A 9 -7.27 10.56 -10.49
C VAL A 9 -8.04 10.45 -11.81
N SER A 10 -9.00 11.36 -12.03
CA SER A 10 -9.78 11.40 -13.26
C SER A 10 -8.92 11.70 -14.50
N LEU A 11 -7.94 12.61 -14.38
CA LEU A 11 -6.97 12.87 -15.44
C LEU A 11 -6.12 11.64 -15.77
N CYS A 12 -5.55 10.99 -14.74
CA CYS A 12 -4.71 9.81 -14.89
C CYS A 12 -5.43 8.70 -15.65
N LYS A 13 -6.68 8.41 -15.26
CA LYS A 13 -7.50 7.40 -15.91
C LYS A 13 -7.84 7.78 -17.37
N ARG A 14 -8.30 9.01 -17.61
CA ARG A 14 -8.71 9.45 -18.96
C ARG A 14 -7.54 9.57 -19.95
N LYS A 15 -6.32 9.83 -19.46
CA LYS A 15 -5.14 10.08 -20.31
C LYS A 15 -4.19 8.89 -20.39
N GLY A 16 -4.51 7.76 -19.77
CA GLY A 16 -3.69 6.55 -19.89
C GLY A 16 -2.40 6.61 -19.08
N PHE A 17 -2.46 7.20 -17.88
CA PHE A 17 -1.37 7.13 -16.91
C PHE A 17 -1.52 5.91 -15.99
N ILE A 18 -2.62 5.83 -15.24
CA ILE A 18 -2.82 4.80 -14.22
C ILE A 18 -4.26 4.30 -14.28
N PHE A 19 -4.42 2.98 -14.18
CA PHE A 19 -5.70 2.28 -14.14
C PHE A 19 -5.81 1.41 -12.89
N GLN A 20 -7.03 1.16 -12.43
CA GLN A 20 -7.27 0.17 -11.38
C GLN A 20 -6.90 -1.21 -11.94
N SER A 21 -6.00 -1.93 -11.29
CA SER A 21 -5.62 -3.26 -11.78
C SER A 21 -6.82 -4.20 -11.71
N SER A 22 -6.99 -5.02 -12.75
CA SER A 22 -8.13 -5.94 -12.91
C SER A 22 -9.51 -5.26 -12.87
N GLU A 23 -9.61 -4.01 -13.35
CA GLU A 23 -10.83 -3.18 -13.26
C GLU A 23 -12.10 -3.89 -13.77
N ILE A 24 -12.02 -4.60 -14.91
CA ILE A 24 -13.19 -5.29 -15.50
C ILE A 24 -13.70 -6.46 -14.65
N TYR A 25 -12.93 -6.90 -13.65
CA TYR A 25 -13.28 -7.96 -12.71
C TYR A 25 -13.60 -7.42 -11.31
N GLY A 26 -13.83 -6.11 -11.17
CA GLY A 26 -14.12 -5.45 -9.89
C GLY A 26 -12.92 -4.82 -9.20
N GLY A 27 -11.72 -4.94 -9.80
CA GLY A 27 -10.50 -4.33 -9.29
C GLY A 27 -9.86 -5.09 -8.12
N LEU A 28 -8.58 -4.84 -7.91
CA LEU A 28 -7.83 -5.31 -6.75
C LEU A 28 -7.29 -4.11 -5.96
N ASN A 29 -7.88 -3.86 -4.78
CA ASN A 29 -7.47 -2.77 -3.91
C ASN A 29 -5.97 -2.85 -3.59
N GLY A 30 -5.27 -1.73 -3.73
CA GLY A 30 -3.82 -1.67 -3.53
C GLY A 30 -2.99 -2.04 -4.77
N CYS A 31 -3.62 -2.38 -5.90
CA CYS A 31 -2.93 -2.72 -7.14
C CYS A 31 -3.39 -1.84 -8.31
N TRP A 32 -2.44 -1.34 -9.09
CA TRP A 32 -2.68 -0.45 -10.23
C TRP A 32 -1.79 -0.82 -11.41
N ASP A 33 -2.33 -0.60 -12.62
CA ASP A 33 -1.61 -0.85 -13.87
C ASP A 33 -1.24 0.49 -14.53
N TYR A 34 0.01 0.60 -14.99
CA TYR A 34 0.49 1.79 -15.70
C TYR A 34 0.10 1.72 -17.19
N GLY A 35 -0.60 2.74 -17.66
CA GLY A 35 -0.96 2.90 -19.07
C GLY A 35 0.19 3.45 -19.92
N PRO A 36 -0.04 3.72 -21.23
CA PRO A 36 1.01 4.14 -22.15
C PRO A 36 1.79 5.39 -21.74
N LEU A 37 1.12 6.43 -21.23
CA LEU A 37 1.82 7.63 -20.74
C LEU A 37 2.43 7.40 -19.35
N GLY A 38 1.80 6.56 -18.54
CA GLY A 38 2.26 6.25 -17.20
C GLY A 38 3.57 5.46 -17.18
N VAL A 39 3.71 4.47 -18.07
CA VAL A 39 4.93 3.65 -18.16
C VAL A 39 6.11 4.48 -18.65
N GLU A 40 5.91 5.40 -19.60
CA GLU A 40 6.97 6.32 -20.05
C GLU A 40 7.37 7.30 -18.93
N LEU A 41 6.40 7.85 -18.19
CA LEU A 41 6.69 8.69 -17.03
C LEU A 41 7.46 7.91 -15.95
N LEU A 42 7.01 6.71 -15.61
CA LEU A 42 7.66 5.84 -14.63
C LEU A 42 9.10 5.52 -15.05
N ARG A 43 9.31 5.18 -16.33
CA ARG A 43 10.64 4.92 -16.88
C ARG A 43 11.54 6.15 -16.76
N ASN A 44 11.06 7.32 -17.17
CA ASN A 44 11.83 8.57 -17.10
C ASN A 44 12.26 8.91 -15.66
N ILE A 45 11.38 8.68 -14.69
CA ILE A 45 11.71 8.87 -13.27
C ILE A 45 12.79 7.87 -12.82
N LYS A 46 12.62 6.57 -13.14
CA LYS A 46 13.60 5.53 -12.79
C LYS A 46 14.98 5.82 -13.39
N GLU A 47 15.06 6.18 -14.67
CA GLU A 47 16.30 6.52 -15.36
C GLU A 47 16.98 7.76 -14.77
N THR A 48 16.19 8.79 -14.45
CA THR A 48 16.72 10.01 -13.83
C THR A 48 17.32 9.70 -12.46
N TRP A 49 16.62 8.90 -11.66
CA TRP A 49 17.10 8.49 -10.33
C TRP A 49 18.33 7.59 -10.43
N TRP A 50 18.31 6.59 -11.32
CA TRP A 50 19.44 5.67 -11.53
C TRP A 50 20.72 6.44 -11.86
N ARG A 51 20.65 7.35 -12.85
CA ARG A 51 21.77 8.22 -13.21
C ARG A 51 22.24 9.09 -12.05
N ALA A 52 21.31 9.65 -11.27
CA ALA A 52 21.67 10.51 -10.14
C ALA A 52 22.41 9.74 -9.02
N MET A 53 22.13 8.45 -8.88
CA MET A 53 22.70 7.61 -7.81
C MET A 53 23.93 6.84 -8.28
N THR A 54 23.83 6.04 -9.34
CA THR A 54 24.87 5.06 -9.69
C THR A 54 25.98 5.62 -10.59
N TYR A 55 25.85 6.86 -11.10
CA TYR A 55 26.96 7.50 -11.83
C TYR A 55 27.91 8.23 -10.88
N ARG A 56 27.63 8.17 -9.57
CA ARG A 56 28.55 8.58 -8.53
C ARG A 56 29.60 7.48 -8.32
N GLU A 57 30.78 7.85 -7.88
CA GLU A 57 31.88 6.90 -7.65
C GLU A 57 31.66 6.00 -6.42
N ASP A 58 30.66 6.31 -5.58
CA ASP A 58 30.42 5.68 -4.28
C ASP A 58 29.18 4.78 -4.23
N ILE A 59 28.52 4.51 -5.36
CA ILE A 59 27.27 3.73 -5.42
C ILE A 59 27.30 2.76 -6.60
N GLU A 60 27.15 1.47 -6.29
CA GLU A 60 27.09 0.39 -7.29
C GLU A 60 25.65 -0.04 -7.56
N GLY A 61 25.36 -0.31 -8.84
CA GLY A 61 24.07 -0.86 -9.27
C GLY A 61 23.98 -2.36 -8.97
N LEU A 62 22.82 -2.80 -8.44
CA LEU A 62 22.52 -4.21 -8.18
C LEU A 62 21.06 -4.50 -8.53
N ASP A 63 20.81 -5.66 -9.13
CA ASP A 63 19.46 -6.20 -9.35
C ASP A 63 19.34 -7.57 -8.67
N ALA A 64 18.42 -7.68 -7.71
CA ALA A 64 18.26 -8.85 -6.84
C ALA A 64 16.87 -9.48 -7.01
N SER A 65 16.75 -10.77 -6.68
CA SER A 65 15.46 -11.46 -6.75
C SER A 65 14.45 -10.93 -5.73
N ILE A 66 13.17 -10.86 -6.11
CA ILE A 66 12.08 -10.47 -5.20
C ILE A 66 11.84 -11.54 -4.12
N LEU A 67 11.86 -12.82 -4.52
CA LEU A 67 11.74 -13.93 -3.58
C LEU A 67 13.10 -14.21 -2.95
N MET A 68 13.11 -14.31 -1.62
CA MET A 68 14.32 -14.56 -0.83
C MET A 68 14.09 -15.67 0.20
N HIS A 69 15.18 -16.32 0.60
CA HIS A 69 15.14 -17.36 1.63
C HIS A 69 14.65 -16.80 2.98
N PRO A 70 13.75 -17.47 3.73
CA PRO A 70 13.14 -16.95 4.95
C PRO A 70 14.11 -16.41 6.01
N ARG A 71 15.27 -17.06 6.16
CA ARG A 71 16.32 -16.63 7.10
C ARG A 71 16.84 -15.21 6.87
N VAL A 72 16.72 -14.66 5.65
CA VAL A 72 17.07 -13.25 5.38
C VAL A 72 16.11 -12.31 6.13
N TRP A 73 14.83 -12.64 6.15
CA TRP A 73 13.79 -11.85 6.80
C TRP A 73 13.83 -12.01 8.33
N GLU A 74 14.20 -13.19 8.82
CA GLU A 74 14.49 -13.42 10.25
C GLU A 74 15.70 -12.60 10.69
N ALA A 75 16.83 -12.70 9.98
CA ALA A 75 18.07 -12.03 10.34
C ALA A 75 17.95 -10.50 10.28
N SER A 76 17.14 -9.97 9.37
CA SER A 76 16.84 -8.53 9.28
C SER A 76 15.75 -8.06 10.25
N GLY A 77 15.09 -8.99 10.97
CA GLY A 77 14.05 -8.69 11.95
C GLY A 77 12.66 -8.41 11.37
N HIS A 78 12.44 -8.55 10.06
CA HIS A 78 11.14 -8.28 9.43
C HIS A 78 10.05 -9.27 9.85
N VAL A 79 10.42 -10.50 10.18
CA VAL A 79 9.45 -11.52 10.67
C VAL A 79 8.77 -11.06 11.96
N ASP A 80 9.53 -10.44 12.87
CA ASP A 80 9.01 -10.07 14.19
C ASP A 80 8.47 -8.63 14.22
N ASN A 81 9.04 -7.72 13.43
CA ASN A 81 8.83 -6.28 13.61
C ASN A 81 8.08 -5.58 12.46
N PHE A 82 7.94 -6.20 11.29
CA PHE A 82 7.25 -5.58 10.15
C PHE A 82 5.74 -5.76 10.24
N THR A 83 5.14 -5.10 11.24
CA THR A 83 3.73 -5.28 11.63
C THR A 83 2.99 -3.96 11.79
N ASP A 84 1.71 -3.93 11.42
CA ASP A 84 0.78 -2.84 11.78
C ASP A 84 -0.21 -3.29 12.87
N PRO A 85 -0.76 -2.37 13.68
CA PRO A 85 -1.83 -2.67 14.63
C PRO A 85 -3.16 -2.88 13.90
N LEU A 86 -3.67 -4.11 13.92
CA LEU A 86 -4.91 -4.49 13.24
C LEU A 86 -6.05 -4.73 14.23
N VAL A 87 -7.21 -4.15 13.93
CA VAL A 87 -8.49 -4.40 14.63
C VAL A 87 -9.53 -4.96 13.67
N ASP A 88 -10.46 -5.76 14.19
CA ASP A 88 -11.55 -6.36 13.42
C ASP A 88 -12.90 -5.92 13.97
N CYS A 89 -13.85 -5.64 13.09
CA CYS A 89 -15.23 -5.42 13.48
C CYS A 89 -15.93 -6.77 13.69
N ARG A 90 -16.40 -7.04 14.91
CA ARG A 90 -17.14 -8.28 15.23
C ARG A 90 -18.45 -8.41 14.45
N SER A 91 -19.08 -7.29 14.07
CA SER A 91 -20.35 -7.26 13.33
C SER A 91 -20.19 -7.55 11.84
N CYS A 92 -19.35 -6.78 11.12
CA CYS A 92 -19.23 -6.89 9.66
C CYS A 92 -17.98 -7.63 9.18
N LYS A 93 -17.10 -8.06 10.10
CA LYS A 93 -15.83 -8.77 9.82
C LYS A 93 -14.82 -7.97 8.98
N ALA A 94 -15.06 -6.69 8.74
CA ALA A 94 -14.09 -5.80 8.14
C ALA A 94 -12.91 -5.58 9.10
N ARG A 95 -11.72 -5.37 8.52
CA ARG A 95 -10.45 -5.22 9.23
C ARG A 95 -9.88 -3.84 8.95
N PHE A 96 -9.30 -3.22 9.96
CA PHE A 96 -8.79 -1.85 9.88
C PHE A 96 -7.46 -1.76 10.58
N ARG A 97 -6.60 -0.91 10.05
CA ARG A 97 -5.43 -0.40 10.75
C ARG A 97 -5.89 0.54 11.85
N GLU A 98 -5.58 0.21 13.10
CA GLU A 98 -6.02 0.98 14.27
C GLU A 98 -5.47 2.41 14.24
N ASP A 99 -4.23 2.56 13.78
CA ASP A 99 -3.51 3.82 13.69
C ASP A 99 -4.09 4.79 12.65
N LEU A 100 -4.94 4.30 11.74
CA LEU A 100 -5.66 5.10 10.76
C LEU A 100 -7.08 5.48 11.18
N LEU A 101 -7.56 4.96 12.32
CA LEU A 101 -8.85 5.38 12.89
C LEU A 101 -8.68 6.75 13.56
N SER A 102 -9.71 7.60 13.44
CA SER A 102 -9.75 8.86 14.19
C SER A 102 -9.80 8.59 15.70
N ASP A 103 -9.38 9.57 16.50
CA ASP A 103 -9.39 9.45 17.97
C ASP A 103 -10.80 9.15 18.50
N GLU A 104 -11.84 9.73 17.87
CA GLU A 104 -13.24 9.47 18.22
C GLU A 104 -13.65 8.04 17.86
N GLN A 105 -13.25 7.55 16.69
CA GLN A 105 -13.55 6.18 16.24
C GLN A 105 -12.88 5.16 17.15
N ARG A 106 -11.62 5.39 17.53
CA ARG A 106 -10.86 4.53 18.43
C ARG A 106 -11.49 4.50 19.82
N SER A 107 -11.75 5.68 20.40
CA SER A 107 -12.36 5.81 21.73
C SER A 107 -13.76 5.19 21.81
N ALA A 108 -14.54 5.29 20.74
CA ALA A 108 -15.88 4.72 20.67
C ALA A 108 -15.90 3.24 20.24
N GLY A 109 -14.76 2.65 19.86
CA GLY A 109 -14.71 1.34 19.21
C GLY A 109 -15.61 1.27 17.99
N GLN A 110 -15.68 2.35 17.21
CA GLN A 110 -16.62 2.53 16.11
C GLN A 110 -16.04 1.98 14.81
N CYS A 111 -16.77 1.05 14.17
CA CYS A 111 -16.40 0.54 12.86
C CYS A 111 -16.66 1.60 11.76
N PRO A 112 -15.66 1.98 10.94
CA PRO A 112 -15.85 2.94 9.85
C PRO A 112 -16.82 2.48 8.76
N THR A 113 -16.93 1.16 8.54
CA THR A 113 -17.74 0.60 7.46
C THR A 113 -19.22 0.44 7.84
N CYS A 114 -19.51 -0.08 9.04
CA CYS A 114 -20.89 -0.35 9.45
C CYS A 114 -21.43 0.59 10.53
N GLY A 115 -20.60 1.50 11.06
CA GLY A 115 -21.00 2.54 12.01
C GLY A 115 -21.27 2.07 13.45
N ASN A 116 -21.36 0.76 13.71
CA ASN A 116 -21.57 0.22 15.05
C ASN A 116 -20.41 0.57 15.99
N LYS A 117 -20.74 0.85 17.26
CA LYS A 117 -19.80 1.24 18.33
C LYS A 117 -19.55 0.08 19.30
N GLY A 118 -18.38 0.05 19.92
CA GLY A 118 -17.97 -1.02 20.84
C GLY A 118 -17.83 -2.40 20.18
N VAL A 119 -17.65 -2.45 18.85
CA VAL A 119 -17.59 -3.71 18.07
C VAL A 119 -16.19 -4.08 17.60
N LEU A 120 -15.23 -3.16 17.70
CA LEU A 120 -13.84 -3.40 17.34
C LEU A 120 -13.18 -4.30 18.38
N THR A 121 -12.35 -5.25 17.93
CA THR A 121 -11.50 -6.05 18.81
C THR A 121 -10.35 -5.23 19.38
N GLU A 122 -9.67 -5.79 20.38
CA GLU A 122 -8.35 -5.30 20.77
C GLU A 122 -7.37 -5.33 19.59
N PRO A 123 -6.46 -4.35 19.50
CA PRO A 123 -5.42 -4.32 18.49
C PRO A 123 -4.48 -5.52 18.63
N ARG A 124 -4.08 -6.10 17.50
CA ARG A 124 -3.00 -7.10 17.45
C ARG A 124 -1.99 -6.74 16.37
N ALA A 125 -0.75 -7.18 16.56
CA ALA A 125 0.26 -7.05 15.52
C ALA A 125 -0.09 -7.96 14.32
N PHE A 126 -0.15 -7.37 13.13
CA PHE A 126 -0.36 -8.09 11.88
C PHE A 126 0.87 -7.90 10.97
N ASN A 127 1.58 -9.00 10.69
CA ASN A 127 2.75 -8.95 9.81
C ASN A 127 2.32 -8.66 8.36
N LEU A 128 3.01 -7.71 7.73
CA LEU A 128 2.66 -7.18 6.41
C LEU A 128 3.35 -7.92 5.25
N MET A 129 4.26 -8.86 5.53
CA MET A 129 4.94 -9.62 4.48
C MET A 129 3.98 -10.61 3.81
N PHE A 130 4.03 -10.67 2.48
CA PHE A 130 3.37 -11.74 1.75
C PHE A 130 4.10 -13.07 1.99
N LYS A 131 3.35 -14.07 2.46
CA LYS A 131 3.84 -15.45 2.57
C LYS A 131 3.51 -16.18 1.27
N THR A 132 4.54 -16.75 0.65
CA THR A 132 4.43 -17.64 -0.52
C THR A 132 4.86 -19.06 -0.19
#